data_AF-A0A1H5CFX4-F1
#
_entry.id   AF-A0A1H5CFX4-F1
#
_cell.length_a   1.000
_cell.length_b   1.000
_cell.length_c   1.000
_cell.angle_alpha   90.00
_cell.angle_beta   90.00
_cell.angle_gamma   90.00
#
_symmetry.space_group_name_H-M   'P 1'
#
loop_
_entity.id
_entity.type
_entity.pdbx_description
1 polymer ?
#
loop_
_entity_poly.entity_id
_entity_poly.type
_entity_poly.pdbx_seq_one_letter_code
_entity_poly.pdbx_strand_id
1 'polypeptide(L)'
;MISRATLASWIRPASPEPAAPPVTGSERRGLWIEITIVLLVTFGASGLSGLLSLSESLLTPGNLADQAVALNVSRAENQVIDVARQLLGVVKLLAWGALGLYLLWRSGMGPSSVGLGRFRRRPDLTQGVGLAALVGLPGLGFYLLARAVGANLTVVPSTIGDHWWRLPTLILWAIANSGAEEVLVVAYLITRLRQLGWSENSSLLASAVLRGTYHLYQGFGGGLGNVAMGLVFGRYWQKTGRLWPLVIAHATIDSVAFVGYAVLRGHVGWIP
;
A
#
# COMPACT_ATOMS: atom_id res chain seq x y z
N MET A 1 -2.17 15.59 -27.34
CA MET A 1 -1.05 16.48 -26.94
C MET A 1 -1.37 17.05 -25.57
N ILE A 2 -0.65 16.64 -24.52
CA ILE A 2 -0.75 17.23 -23.18
C ILE A 2 0.01 18.57 -23.24
N SER A 3 -0.63 19.70 -22.92
CA SER A 3 0.02 21.01 -22.96
C SER A 3 1.15 21.10 -21.92
N ARG A 4 2.18 21.92 -22.17
CA ARG A 4 3.27 22.14 -21.19
C ARG A 4 2.74 22.58 -19.81
N ALA A 5 1.67 23.37 -19.78
CA ALA A 5 1.00 23.79 -18.55
C ALA A 5 0.38 22.61 -17.79
N THR A 6 -0.24 21.66 -18.50
CA THR A 6 -0.77 20.43 -17.88
C THR A 6 0.36 19.56 -17.33
N LEU A 7 1.46 19.36 -18.05
CA LEU A 7 2.63 18.60 -17.59
C LEU A 7 3.30 19.23 -16.35
N ALA A 8 3.50 20.55 -16.36
CA ALA A 8 4.05 21.28 -15.21
C ALA A 8 3.20 21.07 -13.95
N SER A 9 1.88 21.08 -14.11
CA SER A 9 0.94 20.86 -12.99
C SER A 9 1.04 19.45 -12.38
N TRP A 10 1.48 18.44 -13.15
CA TRP A 10 1.69 17.07 -12.66
C TRP A 10 3.04 16.91 -11.97
N ILE A 11 4.06 17.71 -12.33
CA ILE A 11 5.39 17.63 -11.71
C ILE A 11 5.47 18.50 -10.45
N ARG A 12 4.87 19.69 -10.50
CA ARG A 12 4.83 20.67 -9.41
C ARG A 12 3.38 21.12 -9.17
N PRO A 13 2.54 20.28 -8.57
CA PRO A 13 1.21 20.70 -8.16
C PRO A 13 1.34 21.83 -7.14
N ALA A 14 0.48 22.83 -7.26
CA ALA A 14 0.32 23.80 -6.19
C ALA A 14 -0.16 23.05 -4.94
N SER A 15 0.42 23.38 -3.78
CA SER A 15 -0.16 22.96 -2.51
C SER A 15 -1.60 23.46 -2.45
N PRO A 16 -2.55 22.68 -1.92
CA PRO A 16 -3.87 23.22 -1.57
C PRO A 16 -3.67 24.48 -0.73
N GLU A 17 -4.44 25.54 -0.98
CA GLU A 17 -4.38 26.75 -0.14
C GLU A 17 -4.53 26.34 1.33
N PRO A 18 -3.69 26.85 2.24
CA PRO A 18 -3.82 26.54 3.66
C PRO A 18 -5.22 26.93 4.13
N ALA A 19 -6.05 25.94 4.44
CA ALA A 19 -7.39 26.19 4.98
C ALA A 19 -7.36 26.82 6.39
N ALA A 20 -6.17 26.88 7.02
CA ALA A 20 -5.97 27.31 8.40
C ALA A 20 -4.66 28.10 8.54
N PRO A 21 -4.55 28.97 9.56
CA PRO A 21 -3.30 29.64 9.91
C PRO A 21 -2.18 28.62 10.18
N PRO A 22 -0.90 29.03 10.04
CA PRO A 22 0.23 28.15 10.30
C PRO A 22 0.15 27.56 11.72
N VAL A 23 0.35 26.24 11.82
CA VAL A 23 0.33 25.52 13.11
C VAL A 23 1.32 26.11 14.10
N THR A 24 0.85 26.29 15.33
CA THR A 24 1.67 26.73 16.47
C THR A 24 2.77 25.70 16.80
N GLY A 25 3.76 26.09 17.61
CA GLY A 25 4.85 25.19 18.01
C GLY A 25 4.37 23.94 18.77
N SER A 26 3.34 24.07 19.63
CA SER A 26 2.76 22.95 20.37
C SER A 26 1.98 22.00 19.46
N GLU A 27 1.19 22.53 18.52
CA GLU A 27 0.46 21.73 17.53
C GLU A 27 1.42 20.96 16.61
N ARG A 28 2.49 21.62 16.14
CA ARG A 28 3.54 20.98 15.35
C ARG A 28 4.18 19.81 16.09
N ARG A 29 4.47 19.97 17.39
CA ARG A 29 5.00 18.88 18.23
C ARG A 29 3.98 17.74 18.38
N GLY A 30 2.70 18.07 18.60
CA GLY A 30 1.62 17.10 18.67
C GLY A 30 1.50 16.25 17.40
N LEU A 31 1.58 16.89 16.23
CA LEU A 31 1.54 16.19 14.93
C LEU A 31 2.71 15.24 14.74
N TRP A 32 3.93 15.62 15.12
CA TRP A 32 5.08 14.69 15.05
C TRP A 32 4.90 13.48 15.96
N ILE A 33 4.38 13.69 17.18
CA ILE A 33 4.07 12.59 18.11
C ILE A 33 2.99 11.68 17.50
N GLU A 34 1.91 12.26 16.98
CA GLU A 34 0.81 11.52 16.35
C GLU A 34 1.31 10.65 15.19
N ILE A 35 2.06 11.25 14.23
CA ILE A 35 2.63 10.53 13.09
C ILE A 35 3.53 9.40 13.58
N THR A 36 4.41 9.67 14.55
CA THR A 36 5.36 8.68 15.07
C THR A 36 4.62 7.49 15.68
N ILE A 37 3.62 7.74 16.53
CA ILE A 37 2.82 6.67 17.15
C ILE A 37 2.05 5.88 16.08
N VAL A 38 1.37 6.58 15.16
CA VAL A 38 0.61 5.92 14.09
C VAL A 38 1.52 5.03 13.25
N LEU A 39 2.69 5.53 12.83
CA LEU A 39 3.64 4.76 12.04
C LEU A 39 4.20 3.57 12.85
N LEU A 40 4.60 3.75 14.11
CA LEU A 40 5.12 2.65 14.94
C LEU A 40 4.07 1.59 15.26
N VAL A 41 2.79 1.95 15.36
CA VAL A 41 1.70 0.98 15.54
C VAL A 41 1.36 0.25 14.24
N THR A 42 1.67 0.85 13.09
CA THR A 42 1.26 0.38 11.76
C THR A 42 2.46 0.15 10.83
N PHE A 43 2.48 0.82 9.68
CA PHE A 43 3.41 0.55 8.57
C PHE A 43 4.85 1.00 8.81
N GLY A 44 5.11 1.90 9.77
CA GLY A 44 6.46 2.28 10.16
C GLY A 44 7.21 1.12 10.85
N ALA A 45 6.54 0.43 11.78
CA ALA A 45 7.12 -0.79 12.36
C ALA A 45 7.25 -1.89 11.32
N SER A 46 6.26 -2.07 10.43
CA SER A 46 6.39 -3.00 9.29
C SER A 46 7.58 -2.65 8.38
N GLY A 47 7.88 -1.36 8.20
CA GLY A 47 9.04 -0.87 7.44
C GLY A 47 10.37 -1.25 8.07
N LEU A 48 10.49 -1.06 9.39
CA LEU A 48 11.67 -1.50 10.14
C LEU A 48 11.84 -3.02 10.09
N SER A 49 10.76 -3.77 10.27
CA SER A 49 10.77 -5.23 10.13
C SER A 49 11.14 -5.67 8.72
N GLY A 50 10.68 -4.96 7.68
CA GLY A 50 11.03 -5.24 6.28
C GLY A 50 12.51 -5.05 6.00
N LEU A 51 13.12 -3.99 6.53
CA LEU A 51 14.57 -3.75 6.45
C LEU A 51 15.38 -4.85 7.14
N LEU A 52 14.96 -5.26 8.34
CA LEU A 52 15.60 -6.35 9.07
C LEU A 52 15.48 -7.67 8.31
N SER A 53 14.28 -7.98 7.79
CA SER A 53 14.02 -9.22 7.04
C SER A 53 14.90 -9.30 5.78
N LEU A 54 15.03 -8.20 5.03
CA LEU A 54 15.92 -8.16 3.86
C LEU A 54 17.39 -8.34 4.27
N SER A 55 17.82 -7.72 5.37
CA SER A 55 19.19 -7.84 5.87
C SER A 55 19.50 -9.29 6.27
N GLU A 56 18.56 -9.97 6.94
CA GLU A 56 18.67 -11.38 7.28
C GLU A 56 18.73 -12.28 6.04
N SER A 57 17.88 -12.04 5.04
CA SER A 57 17.93 -12.75 3.76
C SER A 57 19.25 -12.57 3.02
N LEU A 58 19.87 -11.38 3.08
CA LEU A 58 21.17 -11.10 2.47
C LEU A 58 22.35 -11.76 3.20
N LEU A 59 22.21 -12.02 4.50
CA LEU A 59 23.22 -12.71 5.31
C LEU A 59 23.08 -14.25 5.26
N THR A 60 21.91 -14.74 4.85
CA THR A 60 21.63 -16.17 4.70
C THR A 60 22.36 -16.74 3.48
N PRO A 61 23.08 -17.88 3.59
CA PRO A 61 23.75 -18.51 2.46
C PRO A 61 22.79 -18.85 1.31
N GLY A 62 23.17 -18.48 0.08
CA GLY A 62 22.35 -18.68 -1.13
C GLY A 62 21.94 -17.35 -1.77
N ASN A 63 21.28 -17.38 -2.93
CA ASN A 63 20.76 -16.16 -3.56
C ASN A 63 19.38 -15.82 -3.00
N LEU A 64 18.97 -14.55 -3.08
CA LEU A 64 17.62 -14.14 -2.69
C LEU A 64 16.55 -14.93 -3.47
N ALA A 65 16.76 -15.19 -4.76
CA ALA A 65 15.80 -15.92 -5.60
C ALA A 65 15.54 -17.37 -5.15
N ASP A 66 16.47 -17.97 -4.40
CA ASP A 66 16.35 -19.32 -3.85
C ASP A 66 15.55 -19.34 -2.54
N GLN A 67 15.34 -18.16 -1.93
CA GLN A 67 14.55 -17.98 -0.72
C GLN A 67 13.10 -17.62 -1.07
N ALA A 68 12.19 -17.84 -0.12
CA ALA A 68 10.77 -17.56 -0.31
C ALA A 68 10.15 -16.86 0.89
N VAL A 69 9.17 -16.00 0.61
CA VAL A 69 8.35 -15.36 1.64
C VAL A 69 6.87 -15.47 1.28
N ALA A 70 6.07 -15.86 2.26
CA ALA A 70 4.64 -16.05 2.09
C ALA A 70 3.84 -14.87 2.64
N LEU A 71 2.84 -14.41 1.89
CA LEU A 71 2.01 -13.25 2.27
C LEU A 71 0.82 -13.68 3.14
N ASN A 72 -0.05 -14.53 2.59
CA ASN A 72 -1.25 -15.01 3.28
C ASN A 72 -1.01 -16.45 3.76
N VAL A 73 -0.44 -16.59 4.96
CA VAL A 73 -0.13 -17.89 5.57
C VAL A 73 -1.28 -18.44 6.40
N SER A 74 -1.42 -19.77 6.43
CA SER A 74 -2.29 -20.44 7.40
C SER A 74 -1.80 -20.16 8.82
N ARG A 75 -2.73 -19.90 9.73
CA ARG A 75 -2.45 -19.51 11.13
C ARG A 75 -2.87 -20.56 12.14
N ALA A 76 -3.54 -21.63 11.71
CA ALA A 76 -3.95 -22.73 12.56
C ALA A 76 -4.21 -23.98 11.70
N GLU A 77 -3.95 -25.16 12.24
CA GLU A 77 -4.26 -26.43 11.56
C GLU A 77 -5.77 -26.66 11.42
N ASN A 78 -6.56 -26.24 12.41
CA ASN A 78 -8.02 -26.32 12.35
C ASN A 78 -8.58 -25.21 11.45
N GLN A 79 -9.30 -25.58 10.39
CA GLN A 79 -9.84 -24.64 9.38
C GLN A 79 -10.76 -23.55 9.95
N VAL A 80 -11.55 -23.84 11.00
CA VAL A 80 -12.48 -22.86 11.60
C VAL A 80 -11.70 -21.83 12.40
N ILE A 81 -10.69 -22.29 13.16
CA ILE A 81 -9.79 -21.40 13.90
C ILE A 81 -8.94 -20.58 12.92
N ASP A 82 -8.50 -21.16 11.81
CA ASP A 82 -7.70 -20.45 10.82
C ASP A 82 -8.51 -19.30 10.20
N VAL A 83 -9.70 -19.58 9.63
CA VAL A 83 -10.53 -18.51 9.06
C VAL A 83 -10.86 -17.42 10.08
N ALA A 84 -11.13 -17.77 11.35
CA ALA A 84 -11.35 -16.79 12.41
C ALA A 84 -10.10 -15.91 12.65
N ARG A 85 -8.89 -16.50 12.66
CA ARG A 85 -7.62 -15.76 12.79
C ARG A 85 -7.31 -14.91 11.56
N GLN A 86 -7.72 -15.34 10.36
CA GLN A 86 -7.61 -14.53 9.14
C GLN A 86 -8.52 -13.30 9.22
N LEU A 87 -9.80 -13.51 9.55
CA LEU A 87 -10.78 -12.42 9.69
C LEU A 87 -10.39 -11.43 10.79
N LEU A 88 -9.82 -11.90 11.91
CA LEU A 88 -9.28 -11.01 12.94
C LEU A 88 -8.12 -10.15 12.39
N GLY A 89 -7.28 -10.70 11.53
CA GLY A 89 -6.24 -9.94 10.83
C GLY A 89 -6.81 -8.85 9.92
N VAL A 90 -7.82 -9.19 9.12
CA VAL A 90 -8.57 -8.26 8.27
C VAL A 90 -9.15 -7.11 9.12
N VAL A 91 -9.81 -7.43 10.23
CA VAL A 91 -10.38 -6.44 11.15
C VAL A 91 -9.30 -5.52 11.72
N LYS A 92 -8.14 -6.06 12.11
CA LYS A 92 -7.02 -5.25 12.62
C LYS A 92 -6.50 -4.25 11.58
N LEU A 93 -6.32 -4.66 10.33
CA LEU A 93 -5.91 -3.75 9.25
C LEU A 93 -6.96 -2.66 8.99
N LEU A 94 -8.24 -3.03 8.92
CA LEU A 94 -9.31 -2.06 8.77
C LEU A 94 -9.35 -1.07 9.95
N ALA A 95 -9.08 -1.53 11.17
CA ALA A 95 -8.99 -0.69 12.35
C ALA A 95 -7.81 0.30 12.28
N TRP A 96 -6.65 -0.11 11.72
CA TRP A 96 -5.53 0.78 11.46
C TRP A 96 -5.90 1.92 10.50
N GLY A 97 -6.53 1.58 9.36
CA GLY A 97 -7.04 2.58 8.42
C GLY A 97 -8.07 3.51 9.07
N ALA A 98 -9.02 2.94 9.81
CA ALA A 98 -10.05 3.70 10.52
C ALA A 98 -9.46 4.66 11.56
N LEU A 99 -8.39 4.26 12.27
CA LEU A 99 -7.68 5.12 13.21
C LEU A 99 -7.09 6.36 12.51
N GLY A 100 -6.42 6.17 11.37
CA GLY A 100 -5.91 7.28 10.56
C GLY A 100 -7.00 8.26 10.12
N LEU A 101 -8.13 7.74 9.63
CA LEU A 101 -9.29 8.59 9.26
C LEU A 101 -9.90 9.30 10.46
N TYR A 102 -10.01 8.60 11.60
CA TYR A 102 -10.54 9.17 12.83
C TYR A 102 -9.69 10.35 13.30
N LEU A 103 -8.36 10.24 13.26
CA LEU A 103 -7.46 11.33 13.65
C LEU A 103 -7.56 12.54 12.70
N LEU A 104 -7.69 12.30 11.38
CA LEU A 104 -7.96 13.37 10.41
C LEU A 104 -9.30 14.05 10.71
N TRP A 105 -10.36 13.26 10.89
CA TRP A 105 -11.69 13.77 11.20
C TRP A 105 -11.69 14.59 12.49
N ARG A 106 -11.01 14.10 13.54
CA ARG A 106 -10.89 14.79 14.83
C ARG A 106 -10.17 16.14 14.71
N SER A 107 -9.29 16.28 13.72
CA SER A 107 -8.60 17.52 13.35
C SER A 107 -9.35 18.40 12.33
N GLY A 108 -10.63 18.11 12.05
CA GLY A 108 -11.49 18.90 11.16
C GLY A 108 -11.48 18.47 9.69
N MET A 109 -10.73 17.43 9.33
CA MET A 109 -10.64 16.89 7.97
C MET A 109 -11.44 15.60 7.84
N GLY A 110 -12.73 15.72 7.49
CA GLY A 110 -13.60 14.55 7.32
C GLY A 110 -13.20 13.65 6.15
N PRO A 111 -13.74 12.42 6.05
CA PRO A 111 -13.36 11.46 5.00
C PRO A 111 -13.47 11.99 3.56
N SER A 112 -14.42 12.89 3.30
CA SER A 112 -14.57 13.55 1.99
C SER A 112 -13.37 14.40 1.60
N SER A 113 -12.71 15.06 2.58
CA SER A 113 -11.54 15.92 2.34
C SER A 113 -10.32 15.15 1.83
N VAL A 114 -10.23 13.86 2.16
CA VAL A 114 -9.16 12.98 1.68
C VAL A 114 -9.61 12.07 0.54
N GLY A 115 -10.76 12.33 -0.07
CA GLY A 115 -11.21 11.62 -1.26
C GLY A 115 -12.02 10.34 -1.02
N LEU A 116 -12.45 10.10 0.22
CA LEU A 116 -13.42 9.08 0.62
C LEU A 116 -14.84 9.65 0.79
N GLY A 117 -15.18 10.67 -0.01
CA GLY A 117 -16.55 11.17 -0.12
C GLY A 117 -17.45 10.18 -0.85
N ARG A 118 -18.56 10.67 -1.42
CA ARG A 118 -19.51 9.83 -2.17
C ARG A 118 -18.78 9.00 -3.25
N PHE A 119 -18.96 7.68 -3.16
CA PHE A 119 -18.48 6.74 -4.15
C PHE A 119 -19.19 6.97 -5.49
N ARG A 120 -18.41 7.13 -6.57
CA ARG A 120 -18.92 7.34 -7.93
C ARG A 120 -18.61 6.09 -8.74
N ARG A 121 -19.55 5.13 -8.74
CA ARG A 121 -19.39 3.78 -9.32
C ARG A 121 -18.60 3.77 -10.64
N ARG A 122 -19.06 4.48 -11.66
CA ARG A 122 -18.42 4.48 -12.99
C ARG A 122 -16.99 5.03 -12.98
N PRO A 123 -16.73 6.30 -12.63
CA PRO A 123 -15.38 6.84 -12.68
C PRO A 123 -14.44 6.15 -11.70
N ASP A 124 -14.88 5.77 -10.49
CA ASP A 124 -13.98 5.14 -9.53
C ASP A 124 -13.57 3.73 -9.95
N LEU A 125 -14.51 2.92 -10.45
CA LEU A 125 -14.19 1.58 -10.94
C LEU A 125 -13.32 1.65 -12.20
N THR A 126 -13.68 2.50 -13.17
CA THR A 126 -12.90 2.60 -14.42
C THR A 126 -11.49 3.13 -14.19
N GLN A 127 -11.32 4.17 -13.36
CA GLN A 127 -10.01 4.69 -13.00
C GLN A 127 -9.24 3.69 -12.15
N GLY A 128 -9.89 3.02 -11.20
CA GLY A 128 -9.25 2.00 -10.37
C GLY A 128 -8.73 0.83 -11.18
N VAL A 129 -9.54 0.27 -12.08
CA VAL A 129 -9.12 -0.81 -13.00
C VAL A 129 -8.03 -0.33 -13.96
N GLY A 130 -8.14 0.89 -14.48
CA GLY A 130 -7.11 1.47 -15.34
C GLY A 130 -5.77 1.63 -14.63
N LEU A 131 -5.78 2.13 -13.38
CA LEU A 131 -4.60 2.24 -12.53
C LEU A 131 -4.04 0.86 -12.14
N ALA A 132 -4.91 -0.12 -11.87
CA ALA A 132 -4.50 -1.49 -11.61
C ALA A 132 -3.75 -2.09 -12.80
N ALA A 133 -4.24 -1.91 -14.02
CA ALA A 133 -3.54 -2.36 -15.22
C ALA A 133 -2.23 -1.60 -15.44
N LEU A 134 -2.25 -0.27 -15.25
CA LEU A 134 -1.08 0.60 -15.43
C LEU A 134 0.07 0.25 -14.49
N VAL A 135 -0.22 -0.17 -13.25
CA VAL A 135 0.79 -0.50 -12.25
C VAL A 135 1.04 -1.99 -12.17
N GLY A 136 -0.02 -2.80 -12.13
CA GLY A 136 0.05 -4.25 -11.92
C GLY A 136 0.69 -5.01 -13.07
N LEU A 137 0.41 -4.66 -14.34
CA LEU A 137 1.02 -5.35 -15.49
C LEU A 137 2.54 -5.12 -15.57
N PRO A 138 3.05 -3.88 -15.59
CA PRO A 138 4.50 -3.68 -15.55
C PRO A 138 5.10 -4.12 -14.22
N GLY A 139 4.36 -4.04 -13.12
CA GLY A 139 4.80 -4.55 -11.81
C GLY A 139 5.05 -6.06 -11.82
N LEU A 140 4.16 -6.84 -12.46
CA LEU A 140 4.37 -8.28 -12.65
C LEU A 140 5.62 -8.56 -13.50
N GLY A 141 5.78 -7.85 -14.62
CA GLY A 141 6.98 -7.97 -15.45
C GLY A 141 8.26 -7.62 -14.69
N PHE A 142 8.22 -6.54 -13.89
CA PHE A 142 9.33 -6.11 -13.06
C PHE A 142 9.67 -7.13 -11.96
N TYR A 143 8.65 -7.72 -11.31
CA TYR A 143 8.85 -8.80 -10.32
C TYR A 143 9.54 -10.01 -10.96
N LEU A 144 9.06 -10.47 -12.12
CA LEU A 144 9.64 -11.61 -12.82
C LEU A 144 11.10 -11.35 -13.23
N LEU A 145 11.39 -10.13 -13.72
CA LEU A 145 12.76 -9.73 -14.04
C LEU A 145 13.65 -9.65 -12.79
N ALA A 146 13.18 -9.02 -11.72
CA ALA A 146 13.92 -8.88 -10.47
C ALA A 146 14.24 -10.25 -9.85
N ARG A 147 13.31 -11.20 -9.93
CA ARG A 147 13.55 -12.59 -9.52
C ARG A 147 14.57 -13.27 -10.44
N ALA A 148 14.44 -13.12 -11.75
CA ALA A 148 15.34 -13.73 -12.74
C ALA A 148 16.80 -13.28 -12.59
N VAL A 149 17.04 -12.03 -12.16
CA VAL A 149 18.39 -11.50 -11.90
C VAL A 149 18.87 -11.71 -10.45
N GLY A 150 18.13 -12.45 -9.62
CA GLY A 150 18.52 -12.76 -8.25
C GLY A 150 18.32 -11.64 -7.23
N ALA A 151 17.62 -10.56 -7.58
CA ALA A 151 17.41 -9.39 -6.72
C ALA A 151 16.17 -9.49 -5.81
N ASN A 152 15.31 -10.49 -6.02
CA ASN A 152 14.07 -10.70 -5.28
C ASN A 152 13.94 -12.11 -4.73
N LEU A 153 13.25 -12.23 -3.60
CA LEU A 153 12.77 -13.51 -3.10
C LEU A 153 11.61 -14.02 -3.96
N THR A 154 11.39 -15.34 -3.93
CA THR A 154 10.16 -15.93 -4.45
C THR A 154 9.00 -15.55 -3.51
N VAL A 155 8.11 -14.68 -3.97
CA VAL A 155 6.91 -14.32 -3.22
C VAL A 155 5.85 -15.39 -3.43
N VAL A 156 5.36 -15.95 -2.34
CA VAL A 156 4.26 -16.94 -2.31
C VAL A 156 2.99 -16.23 -1.82
N PRO A 157 2.07 -15.83 -2.72
CA PRO A 157 0.89 -15.05 -2.35
C PRO A 157 0.00 -15.69 -1.28
N SER A 158 -0.10 -17.02 -1.26
CA SER A 158 -0.80 -17.73 -0.19
C SER A 158 -0.29 -19.14 0.01
N THR A 159 -0.25 -19.57 1.27
CA THR A 159 -0.06 -20.97 1.69
C THR A 159 -1.29 -21.53 2.43
N ILE A 160 -2.42 -20.81 2.40
CA ILE A 160 -3.69 -21.29 2.95
C ILE A 160 -4.14 -22.50 2.12
N GLY A 161 -4.53 -23.57 2.81
CA GLY A 161 -5.02 -24.82 2.22
C GLY A 161 -6.29 -24.63 1.39
N ASP A 162 -6.65 -25.63 0.59
CA ASP A 162 -7.81 -25.54 -0.30
C ASP A 162 -9.13 -25.67 0.48
N HIS A 163 -9.65 -24.52 0.93
CA HIS A 163 -10.92 -24.39 1.62
C HIS A 163 -11.86 -23.48 0.83
N TRP A 164 -13.17 -23.68 0.97
CA TRP A 164 -14.18 -22.84 0.32
C TRP A 164 -14.04 -21.34 0.68
N TRP A 165 -13.52 -21.04 1.87
CA TRP A 165 -13.30 -19.68 2.37
C TRP A 165 -11.96 -19.08 1.93
N ARG A 166 -11.04 -19.85 1.35
CA ARG A 166 -9.71 -19.38 0.94
C ARG A 166 -9.80 -18.16 0.02
N LEU A 167 -10.50 -18.27 -1.11
CA LEU A 167 -10.59 -17.18 -2.08
C LEU A 167 -11.34 -15.95 -1.52
N PRO A 168 -12.51 -16.09 -0.87
CA PRO A 168 -13.15 -14.97 -0.19
C PRO A 168 -12.23 -14.26 0.80
N THR A 169 -11.49 -15.00 1.61
CA THR A 169 -10.56 -14.42 2.59
C THR A 169 -9.39 -13.70 1.93
N LEU A 170 -8.84 -14.22 0.82
CA LEU A 170 -7.78 -13.52 0.07
C LEU A 170 -8.27 -12.19 -0.51
N ILE A 171 -9.50 -12.15 -1.03
CA ILE A 171 -10.11 -10.90 -1.52
C ILE A 171 -10.33 -9.92 -0.35
N LEU A 172 -10.78 -10.41 0.82
CA LEU A 172 -10.93 -9.56 2.01
C LEU A 172 -9.58 -9.00 2.49
N TRP A 173 -8.50 -9.79 2.46
CA TRP A 173 -7.16 -9.30 2.74
C TRP A 173 -6.72 -8.22 1.75
N ALA A 174 -6.94 -8.42 0.44
CA ALA A 174 -6.64 -7.41 -0.58
C ALA A 174 -7.40 -6.09 -0.34
N ILE A 175 -8.69 -6.16 0.02
CA ILE A 175 -9.50 -4.98 0.34
C ILE A 175 -9.03 -4.30 1.63
N ALA A 176 -8.72 -5.07 2.67
CA ALA A 176 -8.26 -4.52 3.94
C ALA A 176 -6.86 -3.89 3.82
N ASN A 177 -5.95 -4.54 3.10
CA ASN A 177 -4.60 -4.05 2.87
C ASN A 177 -4.63 -2.74 2.07
N SER A 178 -5.31 -2.74 0.93
CA SER A 178 -5.51 -1.52 0.13
C SER A 178 -6.19 -0.41 0.91
N GLY A 179 -7.24 -0.70 1.68
CA GLY A 179 -7.91 0.27 2.53
C GLY A 179 -6.97 0.89 3.55
N ALA A 180 -6.23 0.06 4.29
CA ALA A 180 -5.30 0.52 5.32
C ALA A 180 -4.13 1.32 4.72
N GLU A 181 -3.48 0.81 3.69
CA GLU A 181 -2.32 1.45 3.06
C GLU A 181 -2.66 2.76 2.38
N GLU A 182 -3.71 2.80 1.55
CA GLU A 182 -4.07 4.04 0.85
C GLU A 182 -4.57 5.11 1.82
N VAL A 183 -5.25 4.71 2.89
CA VAL A 183 -5.66 5.65 3.93
C VAL A 183 -4.48 6.16 4.75
N LEU A 184 -3.63 5.28 5.27
CA LEU A 184 -2.57 5.70 6.20
C LEU A 184 -1.36 6.29 5.49
N VAL A 185 -0.90 5.63 4.42
CA VAL A 185 0.36 5.95 3.76
C VAL A 185 0.17 7.07 2.74
N VAL A 186 -0.95 7.08 1.99
CA VAL A 186 -1.23 8.15 1.02
C VAL A 186 -2.01 9.28 1.68
N ALA A 187 -3.26 9.06 2.10
CA ALA A 187 -4.11 10.16 2.56
C ALA A 187 -3.61 10.79 3.87
N TYR A 188 -3.46 10.00 4.93
CA TYR A 188 -3.08 10.49 6.27
C TYR A 188 -1.68 11.07 6.28
N LEU A 189 -0.65 10.29 5.91
CA LEU A 189 0.73 10.73 6.06
C LEU A 189 1.05 11.95 5.20
N ILE A 190 0.63 11.98 3.93
CA ILE A 190 0.87 13.16 3.07
C ILE A 190 0.15 14.38 3.64
N THR A 191 -1.09 14.22 4.13
CA THR A 191 -1.83 15.32 4.77
C THR A 191 -1.12 15.84 6.01
N ARG A 192 -0.66 14.95 6.89
CA ARG A 192 0.04 15.35 8.12
C ARG A 192 1.39 16.01 7.83
N LEU A 193 2.16 15.51 6.86
CA LEU A 193 3.41 16.14 6.44
C LEU A 193 3.18 17.54 5.86
N ARG A 194 2.11 17.75 5.07
CA ARG A 194 1.71 19.08 4.59
C ARG A 194 1.36 20.03 5.74
N GLN A 195 0.64 19.55 6.76
CA GLN A 195 0.35 20.35 7.97
C GLN A 195 1.64 20.74 8.71
N LEU A 196 2.67 19.90 8.65
CA LEU A 196 4.02 20.21 9.14
C LEU A 196 4.81 21.15 8.21
N GLY A 197 4.23 21.62 7.10
CA GLY A 197 4.86 22.54 6.15
C GLY A 197 5.73 21.85 5.09
N TRP A 198 5.65 20.52 4.94
CA TRP A 198 6.33 19.82 3.86
C TRP A 198 5.68 20.16 2.52
N SER A 199 6.50 20.28 1.48
CA SER A 199 6.01 20.46 0.11
C SER A 199 5.22 19.23 -0.38
N GLU A 200 4.45 19.40 -1.45
CA GLU A 200 3.79 18.31 -2.16
C GLU A 200 4.75 17.18 -2.54
N ASN A 201 5.90 17.54 -3.11
CA ASN A 201 6.85 16.55 -3.63
C ASN A 201 7.61 15.85 -2.51
N SER A 202 8.01 16.56 -1.44
CA SER A 202 8.70 15.94 -0.31
C SER A 202 7.78 15.03 0.49
N SER A 203 6.51 15.42 0.68
CA SER A 203 5.51 14.58 1.36
C SER A 203 5.20 13.31 0.56
N LEU A 204 5.07 13.44 -0.77
CA LEU A 204 4.91 12.29 -1.67
C LEU A 204 6.11 11.34 -1.60
N LEU A 205 7.33 11.88 -1.67
CA LEU A 205 8.53 11.07 -1.63
C LEU A 205 8.65 10.29 -0.31
N ALA A 206 8.41 10.95 0.83
CA ALA A 206 8.43 10.29 2.13
C ALA A 206 7.38 9.17 2.23
N SER A 207 6.17 9.42 1.75
CA SER A 207 5.10 8.42 1.67
C SER A 207 5.48 7.22 0.79
N ALA A 208 6.01 7.47 -0.41
CA ALA A 208 6.43 6.43 -1.34
C ALA A 208 7.63 5.60 -0.81
N VAL A 209 8.60 6.26 -0.17
CA VAL A 209 9.73 5.57 0.48
C VAL A 209 9.26 4.70 1.63
N LEU A 210 8.37 5.22 2.49
CA LEU A 210 7.75 4.40 3.55
C LEU A 210 7.05 3.17 2.96
N ARG A 211 6.31 3.34 1.86
CA ARG A 211 5.72 2.21 1.13
C ARG A 211 6.76 1.18 0.70
N GLY A 212 7.83 1.64 0.08
CA GLY A 212 8.94 0.77 -0.28
C GLY A 212 9.52 -0.03 0.90
N THR A 213 9.73 0.62 2.05
CA THR A 213 10.42 -0.04 3.18
C THR A 213 9.64 -1.20 3.76
N TYR A 214 8.32 -1.09 3.93
CA TYR A 214 7.52 -2.21 4.45
C TYR A 214 7.29 -3.34 3.44
N HIS A 215 7.80 -3.21 2.22
CA HIS A 215 7.84 -4.29 1.21
C HIS A 215 9.24 -4.85 0.95
N LEU A 216 10.28 -4.37 1.62
CA LEU A 216 11.65 -4.86 1.42
C LEU A 216 11.84 -6.34 1.82
N TYR A 217 10.96 -6.89 2.66
CA TYR A 217 10.97 -8.32 2.98
C TYR A 217 10.77 -9.23 1.76
N GLN A 218 10.27 -8.68 0.64
CA GLN A 218 10.11 -9.40 -0.64
C GLN A 218 11.38 -9.32 -1.52
N GLY A 219 12.38 -8.51 -1.14
CA GLY A 219 13.56 -8.18 -1.93
C GLY A 219 13.57 -6.75 -2.47
N PHE A 220 14.63 -6.40 -3.19
CA PHE A 220 14.84 -5.04 -3.70
C PHE A 220 13.78 -4.62 -4.72
N GLY A 221 13.39 -5.52 -5.62
CA GLY A 221 12.30 -5.31 -6.56
C GLY A 221 10.94 -5.13 -5.88
N GLY A 222 10.68 -5.88 -4.80
CA GLY A 222 9.47 -5.68 -3.99
C GLY A 222 9.39 -4.27 -3.41
N GLY A 223 10.49 -3.78 -2.81
CA GLY A 223 10.58 -2.41 -2.30
C GLY A 223 10.50 -1.35 -3.39
N LEU A 224 11.33 -1.44 -4.44
CA LEU A 224 11.39 -0.44 -5.52
C LEU A 224 10.09 -0.36 -6.32
N GLY A 225 9.45 -1.49 -6.61
CA GLY A 225 8.14 -1.52 -7.25
C GLY A 225 7.08 -0.78 -6.43
N ASN A 226 7.15 -0.91 -5.12
CA ASN A 226 6.24 -0.24 -4.18
C ASN A 226 6.54 1.25 -3.99
N VAL A 227 7.80 1.68 -4.08
CA VAL A 227 8.13 3.11 -4.22
C VAL A 227 7.51 3.68 -5.49
N ALA A 228 7.66 2.99 -6.63
CA ALA A 228 7.11 3.44 -7.90
C ALA A 228 5.56 3.53 -7.85
N MET A 229 4.89 2.50 -7.33
CA MET A 229 3.45 2.52 -7.10
C MET A 229 3.05 3.69 -6.18
N GLY A 230 3.74 3.89 -5.05
CA GLY A 230 3.48 4.98 -4.11
C GLY A 230 3.61 6.36 -4.76
N LEU A 231 4.58 6.56 -5.65
CA LEU A 231 4.73 7.80 -6.43
C LEU A 231 3.54 8.01 -7.37
N VAL A 232 3.13 6.99 -8.13
CA VAL A 232 1.98 7.08 -9.05
C VAL A 232 0.68 7.35 -8.29
N PHE A 233 0.43 6.59 -7.23
CA PHE A 233 -0.81 6.65 -6.45
C PHE A 233 -0.89 7.94 -5.66
N GLY A 234 0.16 8.29 -4.92
CA GLY A 234 0.19 9.55 -4.19
C GLY A 234 0.07 10.75 -5.13
N ARG A 235 0.74 10.73 -6.29
CA ARG A 235 0.57 11.81 -7.29
C ARG A 235 -0.85 11.89 -7.82
N TYR A 236 -1.46 10.75 -8.13
CA TYR A 236 -2.86 10.70 -8.56
C TYR A 236 -3.78 11.33 -7.51
N TRP A 237 -3.59 10.98 -6.24
CA TRP A 237 -4.36 11.54 -5.14
C TRP A 237 -4.12 13.04 -4.96
N GLN A 238 -2.87 13.52 -5.01
CA GLN A 238 -2.55 14.94 -4.94
C GLN A 238 -3.24 15.76 -6.03
N LYS A 239 -3.42 15.17 -7.23
CA LYS A 239 -4.00 15.85 -8.40
C LYS A 239 -5.51 15.78 -8.46
N THR A 240 -6.09 14.67 -8.02
CA THR A 240 -7.53 14.42 -8.17
C THR A 240 -8.31 14.59 -6.86
N GLY A 241 -7.63 14.51 -5.72
CA GLY A 241 -8.25 14.47 -4.39
C GLY A 241 -9.15 13.24 -4.20
N ARG A 242 -8.92 12.15 -4.94
CA ARG A 242 -9.77 10.94 -4.93
C ARG A 242 -8.98 9.74 -4.44
N LEU A 243 -9.51 9.08 -3.40
CA LEU A 243 -8.88 7.90 -2.82
C LEU A 243 -9.53 6.58 -3.27
N TRP A 244 -10.84 6.58 -3.53
CA TRP A 244 -11.57 5.40 -4.00
C TRP A 244 -10.93 4.67 -5.19
N PRO A 245 -10.48 5.36 -6.27
CA PRO A 245 -9.80 4.70 -7.37
C PRO A 245 -8.52 3.97 -6.94
N LEU A 246 -7.77 4.51 -5.98
CA LEU A 246 -6.53 3.92 -5.48
C LEU A 246 -6.80 2.66 -4.67
N VAL A 247 -7.79 2.70 -3.78
CA VAL A 247 -8.22 1.53 -3.00
C VAL A 247 -8.67 0.41 -3.94
N ILE A 248 -9.48 0.73 -4.96
CA ILE A 248 -9.91 -0.25 -5.97
C ILE A 248 -8.71 -0.81 -6.75
N ALA A 249 -7.81 0.07 -7.19
CA ALA A 249 -6.66 -0.33 -7.99
C ALA A 249 -5.77 -1.30 -7.21
N HIS A 250 -5.41 -0.94 -5.98
CA HIS A 250 -4.60 -1.76 -5.09
C HIS A 250 -5.31 -3.08 -4.76
N ALA A 251 -6.58 -3.05 -4.34
CA ALA A 251 -7.34 -4.26 -4.07
C ALA A 251 -7.40 -5.20 -5.28
N THR A 252 -7.49 -4.65 -6.49
CA THR A 252 -7.51 -5.42 -7.73
C THR A 252 -6.16 -6.06 -8.01
N ILE A 253 -5.06 -5.32 -7.87
CA ILE A 253 -3.69 -5.85 -8.02
C ILE A 253 -3.47 -7.01 -7.05
N ASP A 254 -3.76 -6.80 -5.77
CA ASP A 254 -3.60 -7.81 -4.72
C ASP A 254 -4.49 -9.02 -4.97
N SER A 255 -5.77 -8.81 -5.31
CA SER A 255 -6.70 -9.90 -5.60
C SER A 255 -6.23 -10.74 -6.79
N VAL A 256 -5.76 -10.11 -7.87
CA VAL A 256 -5.21 -10.81 -9.03
C VAL A 256 -3.96 -11.59 -8.66
N ALA A 257 -3.06 -11.02 -7.87
CA ALA A 257 -1.86 -11.72 -7.40
C ALA A 257 -2.21 -12.91 -6.50
N PHE A 258 -3.12 -12.73 -5.54
CA PHE A 258 -3.46 -13.75 -4.54
C PHE A 258 -4.30 -14.88 -5.15
N VAL A 259 -5.40 -14.54 -5.80
CA VAL A 259 -6.32 -15.50 -6.41
C VAL A 259 -5.70 -16.11 -7.67
N GLY A 260 -5.06 -15.31 -8.51
CA GLY A 260 -4.38 -15.78 -9.72
C GLY A 260 -3.31 -16.82 -9.39
N TYR A 261 -2.49 -16.58 -8.37
CA TYR A 261 -1.54 -17.59 -7.89
C TYR A 261 -2.24 -18.84 -7.37
N ALA A 262 -3.26 -18.70 -6.53
CA ALA A 262 -3.98 -19.83 -5.93
C ALA A 262 -4.63 -20.76 -6.97
N VAL A 263 -5.01 -20.23 -8.15
CA VAL A 263 -5.66 -20.98 -9.23
C VAL A 263 -4.67 -21.46 -10.30
N LEU A 264 -3.65 -20.67 -10.63
CA LEU A 264 -2.74 -20.94 -11.76
C LEU A 264 -1.46 -21.67 -11.36
N ARG A 265 -1.04 -21.64 -10.09
CA ARG A 265 0.17 -22.36 -9.65
C ARG A 265 0.05 -23.84 -10.00
N GLY A 266 1.11 -24.41 -10.57
CA GLY A 266 1.14 -25.80 -11.04
C GLY A 266 0.50 -26.03 -12.41
N HIS A 267 -0.16 -25.02 -13.00
CA HIS A 267 -0.77 -25.08 -14.33
C HIS A 267 0.01 -24.26 -15.38
N VAL A 268 0.88 -23.34 -14.95
CA VAL A 268 1.69 -22.49 -15.83
C VAL A 268 3.16 -22.49 -15.39
N GLY A 269 4.09 -22.47 -16.34
CA GLY A 269 5.53 -22.63 -16.06
C GLY A 269 6.28 -21.36 -15.60
N TRP A 270 5.63 -20.19 -15.63
CA TRP A 270 6.25 -18.91 -15.24
C TRP A 270 5.92 -18.50 -13.80
N ILE A 271 4.98 -19.19 -13.15
CA ILE A 271 4.73 -19.05 -11.71
C ILE A 271 5.64 -20.04 -10.97
N PRO A 272 6.56 -19.57 -10.11
CA PRO A 272 7.43 -20.44 -9.33
C PRO A 272 6.70 -21.22 -8.23
#